data_AF-A0A3D4R8G6-F1
#
_entry.id   AF-A0A3D4R8G6-F1
#
_cell.length_a   1.000
_cell.length_b   1.000
_cell.length_c   1.000
_cell.angle_alpha   90.00
_cell.angle_beta   90.00
_cell.angle_gamma   90.00
#
_symmetry.space_group_name_H-M   'P 1'
#
loop_
_entity.id
_entity.type
_entity.pdbx_description
1 polymer ?
#
loop_
_entity_poly.entity_id
_entity_poly.type
_entity_poly.pdbx_seq_one_letter_code
_entity_poly.pdbx_strand_id
1 'polypeptide(L)'
;MPKRVRHDNKIRIETLYVNHDELKIMSKLPIILSIDTSDSTQTTIRIIRAGAEKKYEEATSENKSQNVLPLMMQALKQEKLTLGEITEIKVNPGPGSFTGVRVGVTVANTLGWVLGIPVNGKKIELPKYAESKYD
;
A
#
# COMPACT_ATOMS: atom_id res chain seq x y z
N MET A 1 -8.72 66.60 -4.15
CA MET A 1 -8.15 65.26 -4.35
C MET A 1 -8.56 64.34 -3.20
N PRO A 2 -9.45 63.34 -3.40
CA PRO A 2 -9.64 62.28 -2.42
C PRO A 2 -8.70 61.09 -2.73
N LYS A 3 -7.97 60.63 -1.70
CA LYS A 3 -7.03 59.50 -1.78
C LYS A 3 -7.78 58.18 -2.02
N ARG A 4 -7.32 57.40 -2.99
CA ARG A 4 -7.67 55.98 -3.15
C ARG A 4 -7.23 55.22 -1.89
N VAL A 5 -8.17 54.53 -1.24
CA VAL A 5 -7.87 53.42 -0.33
C VAL A 5 -8.30 52.15 -1.05
N ARG A 6 -7.32 51.42 -1.60
CA ARG A 6 -7.51 50.06 -2.08
C ARG A 6 -7.77 49.18 -0.85
N HIS A 7 -8.95 48.60 -0.73
CA HIS A 7 -9.17 47.50 0.20
C HIS A 7 -8.67 46.23 -0.47
N ASP A 8 -7.48 45.80 -0.06
CA ASP A 8 -6.88 44.53 -0.43
C ASP A 8 -7.81 43.40 0.02
N ASN A 9 -8.25 42.59 -0.94
CA ASN A 9 -8.98 41.36 -0.68
C ASN A 9 -7.97 40.32 -0.19
N LYS A 10 -7.59 40.43 1.09
CA LYS A 10 -6.64 39.51 1.73
C LYS A 10 -7.34 38.16 1.90
N ILE A 11 -7.03 37.22 1.01
CA ILE A 11 -7.45 35.82 1.12
C ILE A 11 -6.99 35.32 2.49
N ARG A 12 -7.95 35.10 3.40
CA ARG A 12 -7.71 34.41 4.66
C ARG A 12 -7.43 32.95 4.32
N ILE A 13 -6.16 32.58 4.35
CA ILE A 13 -5.78 31.18 4.39
C ILE A 13 -6.07 30.73 5.83
N GLU A 14 -7.29 30.26 6.08
CA GLU A 14 -7.59 29.54 7.31
C GLU A 14 -6.72 28.29 7.32
N THR A 15 -5.71 28.30 8.19
CA THR A 15 -4.92 27.11 8.47
C THR A 15 -5.88 26.14 9.14
N LEU A 16 -6.27 25.07 8.44
CA LEU A 16 -7.08 23.98 9.01
C LEU A 16 -6.25 23.34 10.13
N TYR A 17 -6.52 23.73 11.37
CA TYR A 17 -5.99 23.06 12.54
C TYR A 17 -6.71 21.71 12.68
N VAL A 18 -6.08 20.66 12.20
CA VAL A 18 -6.52 19.29 12.47
C VAL A 18 -6.39 19.07 13.98
N ASN A 19 -7.51 18.78 14.66
CA ASN A 19 -7.50 18.61 16.11
C ASN A 19 -6.88 17.25 16.51
N HIS A 20 -6.51 17.09 17.79
CA HIS A 20 -5.84 15.88 18.28
C HIS A 20 -6.67 14.60 18.10
N ASP A 21 -7.99 14.72 18.14
CA ASP A 21 -8.91 13.58 17.96
C ASP A 21 -8.99 13.16 16.49
N GLU A 22 -9.04 14.10 15.56
CA GLU A 22 -8.93 13.84 14.12
C GLU A 22 -7.59 13.18 13.77
N LEU A 23 -6.48 13.63 14.36
CA LEU A 23 -5.17 12.98 14.18
C LEU A 23 -5.19 11.51 14.66
N LYS A 24 -5.83 11.23 15.80
CA LYS A 24 -6.02 9.86 16.33
C LYS A 24 -6.94 9.00 15.46
N ILE A 25 -7.97 9.58 14.88
CA ILE A 25 -8.88 8.87 13.97
C ILE A 25 -8.13 8.54 12.68
N MET A 26 -7.40 9.51 12.11
CA MET A 26 -6.60 9.31 10.91
C MET A 26 -5.50 8.27 11.08
N SER A 27 -4.90 8.14 12.27
CA SER A 27 -3.91 7.09 12.57
C SER A 27 -4.53 5.69 12.70
N LYS A 28 -5.86 5.59 12.88
CA LYS A 28 -6.58 4.30 12.96
C LYS A 28 -7.23 3.88 11.65
N LEU A 29 -7.19 4.72 10.62
CA LEU A 29 -7.77 4.37 9.32
C LEU A 29 -6.99 3.22 8.67
N PRO A 30 -7.70 2.26 8.04
CA PRO A 30 -7.04 1.16 7.38
C PRO A 30 -6.14 1.67 6.26
N ILE A 31 -4.95 1.10 6.20
CA ILE A 31 -3.96 1.32 5.15
C ILE A 31 -3.80 0.00 4.41
N ILE A 32 -4.06 0.03 3.10
CA ILE A 32 -4.03 -1.15 2.24
C ILE A 32 -2.85 -1.02 1.30
N LEU A 33 -2.00 -2.04 1.27
CA LEU A 33 -0.93 -2.20 0.29
C LEU A 33 -1.44 -3.11 -0.85
N SER A 34 -1.46 -2.62 -2.08
CA SER A 34 -1.80 -3.43 -3.24
C SER A 34 -0.54 -3.78 -4.04
N ILE A 35 -0.40 -5.05 -4.41
CA ILE A 35 0.68 -5.58 -5.23
C ILE A 35 0.10 -6.14 -6.51
N ASP A 36 0.50 -5.60 -7.66
CA ASP A 36 0.12 -6.13 -8.97
C ASP A 36 1.36 -6.38 -9.83
N THR A 37 1.62 -7.65 -10.07
CA THR A 37 2.69 -8.17 -10.92
C THR A 37 2.13 -8.98 -12.09
N SER A 38 0.83 -8.87 -12.35
CA SER A 38 0.14 -9.64 -13.39
C SER A 38 0.53 -9.19 -14.81
N ASP A 39 0.99 -7.95 -14.98
CA ASP A 39 1.55 -7.43 -16.22
C ASP A 39 2.97 -8.01 -16.46
N SER A 40 3.25 -8.49 -17.67
CA SER A 40 4.56 -9.04 -18.03
C SER A 40 5.64 -7.96 -18.14
N THR A 41 5.27 -6.70 -18.28
CA THR A 41 6.16 -5.56 -18.54
C THR A 41 6.25 -4.58 -17.38
N GLN A 42 5.31 -4.62 -16.43
CA GLN A 42 5.23 -3.63 -15.36
C GLN A 42 4.93 -4.28 -14.00
N THR A 43 5.53 -3.74 -12.95
CA THR A 43 5.14 -4.01 -11.56
C THR A 43 4.49 -2.75 -11.00
N THR A 44 3.35 -2.91 -10.35
CA THR A 44 2.59 -1.81 -9.75
C THR A 44 2.40 -2.05 -8.26
N ILE A 45 2.75 -1.06 -7.45
CA ILE A 45 2.42 -0.98 -6.04
C ILE A 45 1.42 0.16 -5.84
N ARG A 46 0.39 -0.06 -5.02
CA ARG A 46 -0.51 1.02 -4.59
C ARG A 46 -0.61 1.08 -3.08
N ILE A 47 -0.72 2.29 -2.55
CA ILE A 47 -1.05 2.54 -1.14
C ILE A 47 -2.41 3.22 -1.12
N ILE A 48 -3.36 2.60 -0.43
CA ILE A 48 -4.73 3.10 -0.31
C ILE A 48 -4.99 3.43 1.16
N ARG A 49 -5.37 4.67 1.46
CA ARG A 49 -5.68 5.16 2.81
C ARG A 49 -6.76 6.22 2.72
N ALA A 50 -7.78 6.13 3.59
CA ALA A 50 -8.87 7.11 3.65
C ALA A 50 -9.56 7.37 2.29
N GLY A 51 -9.67 6.34 1.44
CA GLY A 51 -10.25 6.46 0.10
C GLY A 51 -9.33 7.08 -0.97
N ALA A 52 -8.16 7.58 -0.60
CA ALA A 52 -7.14 8.04 -1.54
C ALA A 52 -6.22 6.88 -1.94
N GLU A 53 -5.91 6.78 -3.23
CA GLU A 53 -4.95 5.83 -3.79
C GLU A 53 -3.74 6.58 -4.34
N LYS A 54 -2.54 6.07 -4.04
CA LYS A 54 -1.30 6.47 -4.71
C LYS A 54 -0.66 5.26 -5.36
N LYS A 55 -0.20 5.44 -6.59
CA LYS A 55 0.29 4.40 -7.48
C LYS A 55 1.78 4.61 -7.78
N TYR A 56 2.55 3.53 -7.71
CA TYR A 56 3.99 3.48 -8.00
C TYR A 56 4.22 2.36 -9.00
N GLU A 57 4.91 2.67 -10.10
CA GLU A 57 5.10 1.74 -11.21
C GLU A 57 6.56 1.68 -11.60
N GLU A 58 7.01 0.47 -11.91
CA GLU A 58 8.35 0.24 -12.43
C GLU A 58 8.31 -0.76 -13.58
N ALA A 59 9.05 -0.45 -14.64
CA ALA A 59 9.23 -1.38 -15.74
C ALA A 59 9.93 -2.64 -15.23
N THR A 60 9.42 -3.80 -15.64
CA THR A 60 9.98 -5.07 -15.22
C THR A 60 11.17 -5.42 -16.11
N SER A 61 12.34 -5.63 -15.50
CA SER A 61 13.49 -6.24 -16.18
C SER A 61 13.31 -7.77 -16.28
N GLU A 62 14.27 -8.50 -16.86
CA GLU A 62 14.22 -9.97 -16.97
C GLU A 62 13.96 -10.69 -15.63
N ASN A 63 14.18 -10.04 -14.47
CA ASN A 63 13.97 -10.59 -13.14
C ASN A 63 12.83 -9.92 -12.36
N LYS A 64 11.57 -10.23 -12.68
CA LYS A 64 10.36 -9.64 -12.02
C LYS A 64 10.38 -9.69 -10.49
N SER A 65 10.93 -10.75 -9.92
CA SER A 65 10.99 -10.96 -8.47
C SER A 65 11.83 -9.92 -7.73
N GLN A 66 12.80 -9.32 -8.42
CA GLN A 66 13.74 -8.39 -7.79
C GLN A 66 13.15 -6.98 -7.60
N ASN A 67 12.11 -6.60 -8.35
CA ASN A 67 11.61 -5.23 -8.36
C ASN A 67 10.47 -4.97 -7.35
N VAL A 68 9.74 -6.01 -6.93
CA VAL A 68 8.57 -5.85 -6.04
C VAL A 68 8.94 -5.24 -4.69
N LEU A 69 9.96 -5.80 -4.01
CA LEU A 69 10.35 -5.33 -2.68
C LEU A 69 10.98 -3.92 -2.72
N PRO A 70 11.92 -3.59 -3.62
CA PRO A 70 12.43 -2.22 -3.74
C PRO A 70 11.34 -1.20 -4.03
N LEU A 71 10.45 -1.46 -4.97
CA LEU A 71 9.36 -0.54 -5.31
C LEU A 71 8.39 -0.35 -4.14
N MET A 72 8.06 -1.43 -3.43
CA MET A 72 7.25 -1.37 -2.21
C MET A 72 7.92 -0.52 -1.13
N MET A 73 9.21 -0.74 -0.87
CA MET A 73 9.96 0.03 0.13
C MET A 73 10.07 1.52 -0.25
N GLN A 74 10.23 1.82 -1.54
CA GLN A 74 10.18 3.18 -2.05
C GLN A 74 8.80 3.82 -1.82
N ALA A 75 7.72 3.11 -2.16
CA ALA A 75 6.35 3.58 -1.95
C ALA A 75 6.09 3.90 -0.48
N LEU A 76 6.41 2.97 0.43
CA LEU A 76 6.28 3.18 1.87
C LEU A 76 7.07 4.40 2.36
N LYS A 77 8.32 4.55 1.90
CA LYS A 77 9.18 5.69 2.27
C LYS A 77 8.60 7.03 1.78
N GLN A 78 8.09 7.08 0.54
CA GLN A 78 7.48 8.30 -0.01
C GLN A 78 6.20 8.69 0.74
N GLU A 79 5.46 7.71 1.23
CA GLU A 79 4.27 7.92 2.06
C GLU A 79 4.55 8.10 3.54
N LYS A 80 5.83 8.05 3.95
CA LYS A 80 6.26 8.12 5.35
C LYS A 80 5.58 7.05 6.22
N LEU A 81 5.38 5.87 5.64
CA LEU A 81 4.78 4.72 6.29
C LEU A 81 5.85 3.68 6.60
N THR A 82 5.61 2.92 7.65
CA THR A 82 6.30 1.69 7.97
C THR A 82 5.47 0.49 7.53
N LEU A 83 6.12 -0.66 7.34
CA LEU A 83 5.43 -1.89 6.97
C LEU A 83 4.40 -2.32 8.03
N GLY A 84 4.65 -2.04 9.32
CA GLY A 84 3.75 -2.38 10.43
C GLY A 84 2.47 -1.55 10.49
N GLU A 85 2.37 -0.46 9.73
CA GLU A 85 1.14 0.34 9.60
C GLU A 85 0.18 -0.21 8.54
N ILE A 86 0.63 -1.17 7.73
CA ILE A 86 -0.23 -1.83 6.73
C ILE A 86 -1.21 -2.76 7.44
N THR A 87 -2.49 -2.58 7.14
CA THR A 87 -3.60 -3.30 7.77
C THR A 87 -4.18 -4.42 6.91
N GLU A 88 -3.94 -4.37 5.60
CA GLU A 88 -4.34 -5.40 4.65
C GLU A 88 -3.43 -5.35 3.42
N ILE A 89 -3.21 -6.52 2.80
CA ILE A 89 -2.56 -6.61 1.49
C ILE A 89 -3.60 -7.03 0.44
N LYS A 90 -3.63 -6.34 -0.69
CA LYS A 90 -4.35 -6.77 -1.90
C LYS A 90 -3.35 -7.27 -2.92
N VAL A 91 -3.72 -8.31 -3.64
CA VAL A 91 -2.91 -8.86 -4.73
C VAL A 91 -3.80 -9.39 -5.83
N ASN A 92 -3.40 -9.22 -7.08
CA ASN A 92 -4.09 -9.82 -8.21
C ASN A 92 -3.77 -11.34 -8.29
N PRO A 93 -4.74 -12.26 -8.05
CA PRO A 93 -4.51 -13.69 -8.13
C PRO A 93 -4.55 -14.23 -9.57
N GLY A 94 -4.78 -13.36 -10.56
CA GLY A 94 -4.95 -13.69 -11.97
C GLY A 94 -6.33 -13.31 -12.51
N PRO A 95 -6.51 -13.34 -13.86
CA PRO A 95 -5.55 -13.79 -14.87
C PRO A 95 -4.35 -12.83 -15.05
N GLY A 96 -3.27 -13.30 -15.68
CA GLY A 96 -2.06 -12.50 -15.93
C GLY A 96 -0.82 -13.35 -16.28
N SER A 97 0.35 -12.72 -16.30
CA SER A 97 1.66 -13.38 -16.46
C SER A 97 1.82 -14.49 -15.41
N PHE A 98 1.99 -15.73 -15.84
CA PHE A 98 2.10 -16.88 -14.93
C PHE A 98 3.20 -16.70 -13.86
N THR A 99 4.39 -16.28 -14.29
CA THR A 99 5.51 -15.95 -13.38
C THR A 99 5.16 -14.75 -12.51
N GLY A 100 4.59 -13.70 -13.13
CA GLY A 100 4.22 -12.47 -12.45
C GLY A 100 3.21 -12.69 -11.31
N VAL A 101 2.08 -13.35 -11.60
CA VAL A 101 1.04 -13.68 -10.61
C VAL A 101 1.62 -14.47 -9.44
N ARG A 102 2.45 -15.50 -9.71
CA ARG A 102 3.08 -16.29 -8.65
C ARG A 102 3.98 -15.46 -7.75
N VAL A 103 4.78 -14.55 -8.32
CA VAL A 103 5.63 -13.64 -7.55
C VAL A 103 4.77 -12.77 -6.63
N GLY A 104 3.76 -12.10 -7.18
CA GLY A 104 2.89 -11.20 -6.41
C GLY A 104 2.16 -11.92 -5.28
N VAL A 105 1.53 -13.05 -5.57
CA VAL A 105 0.80 -13.85 -4.58
C VAL A 105 1.73 -14.38 -3.50
N THR A 106 2.95 -14.82 -3.85
CA THR A 106 3.93 -15.31 -2.87
C THR A 106 4.37 -14.20 -1.92
N VAL A 107 4.70 -13.02 -2.44
CA VAL A 107 5.09 -11.86 -1.63
C VAL A 107 3.93 -11.44 -0.72
N ALA A 108 2.72 -11.31 -1.27
CA ALA A 108 1.54 -10.92 -0.50
C ALA A 108 1.21 -11.90 0.63
N ASN A 109 1.20 -13.20 0.34
CA ASN A 109 0.92 -14.23 1.35
C ASN A 109 2.00 -14.28 2.43
N THR A 110 3.27 -14.15 2.05
CA THR A 110 4.39 -14.13 3.01
C THR A 110 4.28 -12.94 3.94
N LEU A 111 4.05 -11.74 3.39
CA LEU A 111 3.88 -10.52 4.19
C LEU A 111 2.63 -10.60 5.07
N GLY A 112 1.50 -11.05 4.53
CA GLY A 112 0.26 -11.23 5.28
C GLY A 112 0.43 -12.19 6.46
N TRP A 113 1.18 -13.27 6.26
CA TRP A 113 1.53 -14.21 7.32
C TRP A 113 2.45 -13.58 8.38
N VAL A 114 3.57 -12.99 7.98
CA VAL A 114 4.55 -12.38 8.90
C VAL A 114 3.94 -11.25 9.73
N LEU A 115 3.07 -10.44 9.12
CA LEU A 115 2.43 -9.29 9.78
C LEU A 115 1.11 -9.67 10.49
N GLY A 116 0.60 -10.88 10.30
CA GLY A 116 -0.69 -11.31 10.86
C GLY A 116 -1.89 -10.54 10.30
N ILE A 117 -1.79 -10.03 9.07
CA ILE A 117 -2.83 -9.21 8.41
C ILE A 117 -3.50 -9.97 7.25
N PRO A 118 -4.75 -9.63 6.90
CA PRO A 118 -5.43 -10.28 5.79
C PRO A 118 -4.75 -9.98 4.44
N VAL A 119 -4.86 -10.96 3.53
CA VAL A 119 -4.55 -10.84 2.11
C VAL A 119 -5.83 -11.09 1.34
N ASN A 120 -6.24 -10.15 0.48
CA ASN A 120 -7.51 -10.21 -0.25
C ASN A 120 -8.71 -10.54 0.67
N GLY A 121 -8.75 -9.91 1.85
CA GLY A 121 -9.80 -10.10 2.85
C GLY A 121 -9.73 -11.41 3.65
N LYS A 122 -8.70 -12.24 3.46
CA LYS A 122 -8.57 -13.54 4.14
C LYS A 122 -7.31 -13.60 4.98
N LYS A 123 -7.38 -14.15 6.19
CA LYS A 123 -6.18 -14.45 6.98
C LYS A 123 -5.39 -15.57 6.31
N ILE A 124 -4.07 -15.44 6.31
CA ILE A 124 -3.18 -16.52 5.85
C ILE A 124 -3.01 -17.50 7.00
N GLU A 125 -3.64 -18.66 6.89
CA GLU A 125 -3.51 -19.74 7.86
C GLU A 125 -2.34 -20.65 7.48
N LEU A 126 -1.63 -21.17 8.50
CA LEU A 126 -0.65 -22.21 8.29
C LEU A 126 -1.35 -23.51 7.87
N PRO A 127 -0.80 -24.24 6.88
CA PRO A 127 -1.28 -25.58 6.61
C PRO A 127 -1.18 -26.43 7.88
N LYS A 128 -2.29 -27.09 8.22
CA LYS A 128 -2.32 -28.09 9.29
C LYS A 128 -1.67 -29.35 8.75
N TYR A 129 -0.41 -29.57 9.10
CA TYR A 129 0.29 -30.81 8.78
C TYR A 129 -0.24 -31.92 9.69
N ALA A 130 -0.52 -33.09 9.12
CA ALA A 130 -0.74 -34.28 9.92
C ALA A 130 0.55 -34.64 10.64
N GLU A 131 0.46 -35.11 11.88
CA GLU A 131 1.62 -35.67 12.58
C GLU A 131 2.22 -36.78 11.73
N SER A 132 3.55 -36.75 11.59
CA SER A 132 4.30 -37.78 10.89
C SER A 132 4.06 -39.11 11.58
N LYS A 133 3.76 -40.16 10.81
CA LYS A 133 3.63 -41.53 11.33
C LYS A 133 4.99 -42.20 11.53
N TYR A 134 6.08 -41.47 11.31
CA TYR A 134 7.45 -41.99 11.27
C TYR A 134 8.40 -41.21 12.19
N ASP A 135 7.87 -40.33 13.05
CA ASP A 135 8.63 -39.63 14.09
C ASP A 135 8.73 -40.47 15.39
#